data_AF-A0A396Z0D8-F1
#
_entry.id   AF-A0A396Z0D8-F1
#
_cell.length_a   1.000
_cell.length_b   1.000
_cell.length_c   1.000
_cell.angle_alpha   90.00
_cell.angle_beta   90.00
_cell.angle_gamma   90.00
#
_symmetry.space_group_name_H-M   'P 1'
#
loop_
_entity.id
_entity.type
_entity.pdbx_description
1 polymer ?
#
loop_
_entity_poly.entity_id
_entity_poly.type
_entity_poly.pdbx_seq_one_letter_code
_entity_poly.pdbx_strand_id
1 'polypeptide(L)' 'MYEENIDLIHNLIQNKKDPYALLSFIGDTIDAMRTDIEDVNVTQEFYNALGRIADSLAIINQEILAGSDESK' A
#
# COMPACT_ATOMS: atom_id res chain seq x y z
N MET A 1 -1.43 -12.06 -9.46
CA MET A 1 -0.81 -12.25 -8.14
C MET A 1 -0.32 -10.88 -7.68
N TYR A 2 -1.06 -10.25 -6.77
CA TYR A 2 -0.84 -8.86 -6.31
C TYR A 2 0.34 -8.71 -5.34
N GLU A 3 0.96 -9.81 -4.89
CA GLU A 3 2.07 -9.79 -3.95
C GLU A 3 3.29 -9.00 -4.47
N GLU A 4 3.62 -9.14 -5.75
CA GLU A 4 4.69 -8.36 -6.39
C GLU A 4 4.40 -6.85 -6.39
N ASN A 5 3.12 -6.48 -6.51
CA ASN A 5 2.71 -5.07 -6.42
C ASN A 5 2.93 -4.52 -5.00
N ILE A 6 2.70 -5.34 -3.97
CA ILE A 6 2.93 -4.93 -2.57
C ILE A 6 4.42 -4.67 -2.30
N ASP A 7 5.31 -5.52 -2.84
CA ASP A 7 6.76 -5.29 -2.76
C ASP A 7 7.17 -4.00 -3.50
N LEU A 8 6.56 -3.73 -4.65
CA LEU A 8 6.76 -2.50 -5.40
C LEU A 8 6.27 -1.26 -4.64
N ILE A 9 5.15 -1.33 -3.93
CA ILE A 9 4.64 -0.22 -3.09
C ILE A 9 5.69 0.18 -2.05
N HIS A 10 6.27 -0.78 -1.31
CA HIS A 10 7.33 -0.51 -0.35
C HIS A 10 8.55 0.17 -0.99
N ASN A 11 8.95 -0.30 -2.17
CA ASN A 11 10.08 0.27 -2.89
C ASN A 11 9.79 1.72 -3.37
N LEU A 12 8.57 1.99 -3.82
CA LEU A 12 8.15 3.34 -4.22
C LEU A 12 8.12 4.32 -3.04
N ILE A 13 7.69 3.86 -1.86
CA ILE A 13 7.75 4.64 -0.62
C ILE A 13 9.21 4.99 -0.29
N GLN A 14 10.09 3.99 -0.25
CA GLN A 14 11.51 4.20 0.07
C GLN A 14 12.22 5.18 -0.89
N ASN A 15 11.84 5.18 -2.16
CA ASN A 15 12.41 6.08 -3.16
C ASN A 15 11.75 7.47 -3.21
N LYS A 16 10.83 7.78 -2.28
CA LYS A 16 10.10 9.06 -2.22
C LYS A 16 9.48 9.44 -3.56
N LYS A 17 8.89 8.45 -4.24
CA LYS A 17 8.18 8.69 -5.50
C LYS A 17 7.01 9.65 -5.29
N ASP A 18 6.59 10.27 -6.38
CA ASP A 18 5.45 11.18 -6.40
C ASP A 18 4.22 10.58 -5.65
N PRO A 19 3.63 11.32 -4.68
CA PRO A 19 2.56 10.81 -3.84
C PRO A 19 1.31 10.35 -4.62
N TYR A 20 1.01 11.01 -5.75
CA TYR A 20 -0.13 10.63 -6.57
C TYR A 20 0.11 9.28 -7.25
N ALA A 21 1.30 9.06 -7.81
CA ALA A 21 1.68 7.78 -8.41
C ALA A 21 1.63 6.63 -7.38
N LEU A 22 2.07 6.90 -6.14
CA LEU A 22 2.05 5.93 -5.05
C LEU A 22 0.62 5.54 -4.65
N LEU A 23 -0.26 6.52 -4.44
CA LEU A 23 -1.66 6.28 -4.09
C LEU A 23 -2.42 5.57 -5.21
N SER A 24 -2.17 5.94 -6.47
CA SER A 24 -2.75 5.26 -7.63
C SER A 24 -2.38 3.78 -7.65
N PHE A 25 -1.11 3.46 -7.43
CA PHE A 25 -0.63 2.08 -7.47
C PHE A 25 -1.14 1.23 -6.30
N ILE A 26 -1.31 1.83 -5.11
CA ILE A 26 -2.00 1.19 -3.98
C ILE A 26 -3.45 0.87 -4.35
N GLY A 27 -4.17 1.81 -4.98
CA GLY A 27 -5.53 1.61 -5.46
C GLY A 27 -5.63 0.43 -6.44
N ASP A 28 -4.79 0.40 -7.47
CA ASP A 28 -4.73 -0.68 -8.45
C ASP A 28 -4.46 -2.04 -7.80
N THR A 29 -3.61 -2.06 -6.76
CA THR A 29 -3.28 -3.28 -6.01
C THR A 29 -4.48 -3.78 -5.20
N ILE A 30 -5.23 -2.89 -4.55
CA ILE A 30 -6.45 -3.24 -3.82
C ILE A 30 -7.52 -3.77 -4.77
N ASP A 31 -7.67 -3.17 -5.96
CA ASP A 31 -8.62 -3.65 -6.97
C ASP A 31 -8.23 -5.06 -7.46
N ALA A 32 -6.94 -5.31 -7.69
CA ALA A 32 -6.44 -6.65 -8.04
C ALA A 32 -6.69 -7.68 -6.93
N MET A 33 -6.49 -7.30 -5.65
CA MET A 33 -6.84 -8.13 -4.51
C MET A 33 -8.33 -8.43 -4.46
N ARG A 34 -9.20 -7.44 -4.73
CA ARG A 34 -10.65 -7.61 -4.74
C ARG A 34 -11.10 -8.59 -5.83
N THR A 35 -10.47 -8.58 -7.00
CA THR A 35 -10.77 -9.51 -8.10
C THR A 35 -10.40 -10.95 -7.77
N ASP A 36 -9.40 -11.17 -6.91
CA ASP A 36 -8.98 -12.50 -6.44
C ASP A 36 -9.89 -13.08 -5.34
N ILE A 37 -10.83 -12.29 -4.80
CA ILE A 37 -11.81 -12.76 -3.83
C ILE A 37 -12.93 -13.50 -4.58
N GLU A 38 -12.85 -14.82 -4.64
CA GLU A 38 -13.97 -15.68 -5.02
C GLU A 38 -14.81 -16.00 -3.78
N ASP A 39 -16.06 -15.49 -3.74
CA ASP A 39 -17.01 -15.68 -2.63
C ASP A 39 -16.57 -15.08 -1.26
N VAL A 40 -17.35 -15.34 -0.20
CA VAL A 40 -17.10 -14.83 1.18
C VAL A 40 -15.88 -15.51 1.84
N ASN A 41 -15.18 -16.40 1.14
CA ASN A 41 -14.05 -17.14 1.66
C ASN A 41 -12.74 -16.38 1.41
N VAL A 42 -12.31 -15.67 2.44
CA VAL A 42 -11.08 -14.90 2.43
C VAL A 42 -9.93 -15.74 2.97
N THR A 43 -8.86 -15.91 2.20
CA THR A 43 -7.70 -16.71 2.64
C THR A 43 -6.85 -15.95 3.65
N GLN A 44 -6.05 -16.67 4.44
CA GLN A 44 -5.06 -16.06 5.34
C GLN A 44 -4.05 -15.18 4.56
N GLU A 45 -3.72 -15.57 3.33
CA GLU A 45 -2.81 -14.83 2.45
C GLU A 45 -3.37 -13.45 2.09
N PHE A 46 -4.67 -13.36 1.81
CA PHE A 46 -5.33 -12.08 1.59
C PHE A 46 -5.22 -11.15 2.81
N TYR A 47 -5.44 -11.68 4.02
CA TYR A 47 -5.30 -10.88 5.25
C TYR A 47 -3.85 -10.44 5.49
N ASN A 48 -2.88 -11.31 5.21
CA ASN A 48 -1.46 -10.96 5.28
C ASN A 48 -1.12 -9.84 4.29
N ALA A 49 -1.65 -9.91 3.06
CA ALA A 49 -1.47 -8.89 2.04
C ALA A 49 -2.11 -7.54 2.44
N LEU A 50 -3.32 -7.56 3.00
CA LEU A 50 -3.95 -6.36 3.56
C LEU A 50 -3.10 -5.72 4.67
N GLY A 51 -2.54 -6.54 5.56
CA GLY A 51 -1.64 -6.07 6.62
C GLY A 51 -0.44 -5.31 6.06
N ARG A 52 0.18 -5.84 5.01
CA ARG A 52 1.33 -5.20 4.35
C ARG A 52 0.96 -3.86 3.68
N ILE A 53 -0.24 -3.75 3.10
CA ILE A 53 -0.75 -2.48 2.57
C ILE A 53 -0.99 -1.48 3.72
N ALA A 54 -1.55 -1.94 4.85
CA ALA A 54 -1.75 -1.08 6.01
C ALA A 54 -0.41 -0.55 6.57
N ASP A 55 0.63 -1.40 6.64
CA ASP A 55 1.97 -0.99 7.03
C ASP A 55 2.55 0.08 6.08
N SER A 56 2.37 -0.11 4.78
CA SER A 56 2.77 0.87 3.76
C SER A 56 2.11 2.23 3.98
N LEU A 57 0.80 2.25 4.24
CA LEU A 57 0.04 3.47 4.51
C LEU A 57 0.49 4.13 5.83
N ALA A 58 0.85 3.34 6.84
CA ALA A 58 1.38 3.85 8.10
C ALA A 58 2.72 4.58 7.91
N ILE A 59 3.62 4.04 7.07
CA ILE A 59 4.89 4.70 6.73
C ILE A 59 4.63 6.03 6.02
N ILE A 60 3.74 6.06 5.03
CA ILE A 60 3.38 7.30 4.32
C ILE A 60 2.85 8.35 5.31
N ASN A 61 1.97 7.94 6.23
CA ASN A 61 1.44 8.84 7.26
C ASN A 61 2.55 9.40 8.16
N GLN A 62 3.54 8.58 8.54
CA GLN A 62 4.70 9.06 9.31
C GLN A 62 5.53 10.09 8.54
N GLU A 63 5.78 9.87 7.25
CA GLU A 63 6.52 10.83 6.40
C GLU A 63 5.79 12.17 6.27
N ILE A 64 4.46 12.15 6.12
CA ILE A 64 3.62 13.35 6.10
C ILE A 64 3.75 14.13 7.40
N LEU A 65 3.65 13.43 8.54
CA LEU A 65 3.76 14.07 9.86
C LEU A 65 5.16 14.66 10.08
N ALA A 66 6.22 13.95 9.71
CA ALA A 66 7.59 14.45 9.82
C ALA A 66 7.85 15.69 8.94
N GLY A 67 7.34 15.71 7.70
CA GLY A 67 7.44 16.88 6.82
C GLY A 67 6.59 18.07 7.27
N SER A 68 5.51 17.83 8.03
CA SER A 68 4.64 18.90 8.55
C SER A 68 5.26 19.70 9.71
N ASP A 69 6.25 19.13 10.40
CA ASP A 69 6.98 19.80 11.48
C ASP A 69 8.10 20.73 10.96
N GLU A 70 8.62 20.52 9.74
CA GLU A 70 9.60 21.41 9.11
C GLU A 70 8.99 22.71 8.54
N SER A 71 7.65 22.80 8.50
CA SER A 71 6.90 23.94 7.94
C SER A 71 6.40 24.95 8.99
N LYS A 72 6.92 24.92 10.23
CA LYS A 72 6.56 25.83 11.33
C LYS A 72 7.72 26.69 11.82
#